data_AF-A0A0J1B9S2-F1
#
_entry.id   AF-A0A0J1B9S2-F1
#
_cell.length_a   1.000
_cell.length_b   1.000
_cell.length_c   1.000
_cell.angle_alpha   90.00
_cell.angle_beta   90.00
_cell.angle_gamma   90.00
#
_symmetry.space_group_name_H-M   'P 1'
#
loop_
_entity.id
_entity.type
_entity.pdbx_description
1 polymer ?
#
loop_
_entity_poly.entity_id
_entity_poly.type
_entity_poly.pdbx_seq_one_letter_code
_entity_poly.pdbx_strand_id
1 'polypeptide(L)'
;MPSKLVAIHDAPSGCELELSDNSRIALNVMHSTIRDYVILDGFRDLQSFVDAHRIDVYYQPVAIRPSDWDTFARFVRDSGVASSLLDVQPLFDLTHSEILALPNRLYGGIGCAVDDLPPVFYTSPIADFLPDNHRRAGWFRWAFSSAGYMMHQIYVNPSTGTVDIESGHVEYHYLENPRVT
;
A
#
# COMPACT_ATOMS: atom_id res chain seq x y z
N MET A 1 11.45 -5.49 -15.51
CA MET A 1 12.10 -6.38 -14.51
C MET A 1 12.03 -5.66 -13.18
N PRO A 2 11.75 -6.34 -12.06
CA PRO A 2 11.80 -5.70 -10.73
C PRO A 2 13.21 -5.18 -10.45
N SER A 3 13.31 -4.04 -9.76
CA SER A 3 14.60 -3.47 -9.35
C SER A 3 15.01 -4.07 -8.00
N LYS A 4 16.31 -4.21 -7.76
CA LYS A 4 16.82 -4.80 -6.51
C LYS A 4 16.92 -3.74 -5.43
N LEU A 5 16.55 -4.09 -4.20
CA LEU A 5 16.75 -3.22 -3.03
C LEU A 5 18.25 -3.11 -2.71
N VAL A 6 18.71 -1.89 -2.44
CA VAL A 6 20.09 -1.58 -2.05
C VAL A 6 20.17 -1.10 -0.61
N ALA A 7 19.20 -0.27 -0.19
CA ALA A 7 19.14 0.25 1.17
C ALA A 7 17.72 0.69 1.54
N ILE A 8 17.48 0.82 2.84
CA ILE A 8 16.26 1.40 3.41
C ILE A 8 16.67 2.58 4.29
N HIS A 9 16.18 3.76 3.99
CA HIS A 9 16.55 5.02 4.63
C HIS A 9 15.42 5.59 5.48
N ASP A 10 15.76 6.31 6.54
CA ASP A 10 14.82 7.19 7.24
C ASP A 10 14.38 8.34 6.31
N ALA A 11 13.10 8.70 6.35
CA ALA A 11 12.56 9.82 5.59
C ALA A 11 11.44 10.53 6.36
N PRO A 12 11.13 11.81 6.07
CA PRO A 12 10.04 12.52 6.71
C PRO A 12 8.66 11.85 6.54
N SER A 13 8.46 11.10 5.45
CA SER A 13 7.25 10.32 5.17
C SER A 13 7.16 8.98 5.93
N GLY A 14 8.21 8.58 6.64
CA GLY A 14 8.37 7.26 7.23
C GLY A 14 9.73 6.68 6.85
N CYS A 15 9.83 6.11 5.65
CA CYS A 15 11.09 5.63 5.10
C CYS A 15 11.12 5.71 3.56
N GLU A 16 12.31 5.48 2.99
CA GLU A 16 12.53 5.39 1.54
C GLU A 16 13.26 4.07 1.20
N LEU A 17 12.82 3.39 0.14
CA LEU A 17 13.58 2.30 -0.48
C LEU A 17 14.51 2.88 -1.54
N GLU A 18 15.80 2.57 -1.47
CA GLU A 18 16.76 2.86 -2.53
C GLU A 18 16.98 1.61 -3.39
N LEU A 19 16.84 1.75 -4.70
CA LEU A 19 16.93 0.65 -5.65
C LEU A 19 18.23 0.68 -6.46
N SER A 20 18.57 -0.45 -7.08
CA SER A 20 19.81 -0.63 -7.86
C SER A 20 19.92 0.27 -9.10
N ASP A 21 18.82 0.86 -9.55
CA ASP A 21 18.78 1.86 -10.63
C ASP A 21 18.90 3.31 -10.11
N ASN A 22 19.20 3.48 -8.82
CA ASN A 22 19.23 4.74 -8.07
C ASN A 22 17.87 5.43 -7.90
N SER A 23 16.77 4.79 -8.28
CA SER A 23 15.44 5.30 -7.97
C SER A 23 15.13 5.13 -6.48
N ARG A 24 14.20 5.97 -5.99
CA ARG A 24 13.74 5.94 -4.60
C ARG A 24 12.23 5.88 -4.53
N ILE A 25 11.71 5.08 -3.59
CA ILE A 25 10.29 4.95 -3.33
C ILE A 25 10.02 5.36 -1.88
N ALA A 26 9.30 6.45 -1.70
CA ALA A 26 8.82 6.88 -0.39
C ALA A 26 7.72 5.94 0.11
N LEU A 27 7.78 5.57 1.39
CA LEU A 27 6.84 4.66 2.03
C LEU A 27 6.18 5.28 3.26
N ASN A 28 4.90 4.94 3.47
CA ASN A 28 4.09 5.32 4.62
C ASN A 28 4.26 4.33 5.79
N VAL A 29 5.49 3.96 6.09
CA VAL A 29 5.83 3.09 7.21
C VAL A 29 7.12 3.58 7.82
N MET A 30 7.19 3.59 9.16
CA MET A 30 8.39 4.05 9.85
C MET A 30 9.53 3.07 9.59
N HIS A 31 10.74 3.59 9.41
CA HIS A 31 11.96 2.77 9.28
C HIS A 31 12.11 1.78 10.44
N SER A 32 11.83 2.24 11.67
CA SER A 32 11.85 1.41 12.88
C SER A 32 10.93 0.20 12.80
N THR A 33 9.77 0.33 12.16
CA THR A 33 8.81 -0.77 11.99
C THR A 33 9.39 -1.89 11.15
N ILE A 34 10.01 -1.53 10.03
CA ILE A 34 10.65 -2.50 9.13
C ILE A 34 11.84 -3.13 9.87
N ARG A 35 12.64 -2.32 10.58
CA ARG A 35 13.77 -2.81 11.37
C ARG A 35 13.32 -3.82 12.41
N ASP A 36 12.26 -3.53 13.17
CA ASP A 36 11.78 -4.41 14.23
C ASP A 36 11.27 -5.73 13.64
N TYR A 37 10.60 -5.70 12.47
CA TYR A 37 10.21 -6.91 11.73
C TYR A 37 11.42 -7.75 11.31
N VAL A 38 12.46 -7.12 10.77
CA VAL A 38 13.70 -7.80 10.33
C VAL A 38 14.49 -8.38 11.50
N ILE A 39 14.50 -7.69 12.66
CA ILE A 39 15.15 -8.21 13.87
C ILE A 39 14.40 -9.43 14.41
N LEU A 40 13.06 -9.43 14.37
CA LEU A 40 12.25 -10.60 14.74
C LEU A 40 12.57 -11.82 13.86
N ASP A 41 12.97 -11.59 12.61
CA ASP A 41 13.39 -12.62 11.66
C ASP A 41 14.86 -13.08 11.84
N GLY A 42 15.53 -12.62 12.91
CA GLY A 42 16.86 -13.08 13.31
C GLY A 42 18.03 -12.29 12.73
N PHE A 43 17.77 -11.19 12.02
CA PHE A 43 18.81 -10.31 11.50
C PHE A 43 19.26 -9.28 12.54
N ARG A 44 20.52 -8.84 12.44
CA ARG A 44 21.09 -7.85 13.36
C ARG A 44 20.51 -6.46 13.12
N ASP A 45 20.39 -6.10 11.84
CA ASP A 45 19.94 -4.80 11.36
C ASP A 45 19.44 -4.90 9.92
N LEU A 46 18.81 -3.82 9.43
CA LEU A 46 18.26 -3.77 8.07
C LEU A 46 19.32 -3.95 6.99
N GLN A 47 20.53 -3.42 7.17
CA GLN A 47 21.56 -3.54 6.15
C GLN A 47 22.04 -4.99 6.03
N SER A 48 22.20 -5.69 7.15
CA SER A 48 22.54 -7.11 7.17
C SER A 48 21.50 -7.98 6.46
N PHE A 49 20.22 -7.63 6.56
CA PHE A 49 19.15 -8.27 5.81
C PHE A 49 19.23 -8.01 4.31
N VAL A 50 19.46 -6.75 3.90
CA VAL A 50 19.62 -6.39 2.49
C VAL A 50 20.88 -7.02 1.88
N ASP A 51 21.99 -7.07 2.61
CA ASP A 51 23.23 -7.67 2.13
C ASP A 51 23.12 -9.20 2.01
N ALA A 52 22.39 -9.84 2.92
CA ALA A 52 22.15 -11.28 2.91
C ALA A 52 21.18 -11.71 1.79
N HIS A 53 20.30 -10.82 1.34
CA HIS A 53 19.20 -11.17 0.44
C HIS A 53 19.14 -10.31 -0.82
N ARG A 54 18.92 -10.96 -1.97
CA ARG A 54 18.68 -10.26 -3.24
C ARG A 54 17.20 -9.87 -3.39
N ILE A 55 16.73 -8.97 -2.53
CA ILE A 55 15.32 -8.57 -2.43
C ILE A 55 14.86 -7.89 -3.72
N ASP A 56 13.83 -8.44 -4.36
CA ASP A 56 13.14 -7.81 -5.49
C ASP A 56 12.12 -6.81 -5.00
N VAL A 57 12.06 -5.63 -5.63
CA VAL A 57 11.05 -4.61 -5.36
C VAL A 57 10.15 -4.43 -6.58
N TYR A 58 8.86 -4.68 -6.37
CA TYR A 58 7.80 -4.44 -7.34
C TYR A 58 7.09 -3.13 -7.01
N TYR A 59 7.36 -2.11 -7.81
CA TYR A 59 6.71 -0.81 -7.69
C TYR A 59 5.46 -0.73 -8.55
N GLN A 60 4.35 -0.32 -7.93
CA GLN A 60 3.13 0.04 -8.64
C GLN A 60 2.86 1.54 -8.50
N PRO A 61 2.88 2.32 -9.59
CA PRO A 61 2.44 3.72 -9.58
C PRO A 61 0.90 3.82 -9.54
N VAL A 62 0.40 5.00 -9.17
CA VAL A 62 -1.02 5.35 -9.32
C VAL A 62 -1.40 5.24 -10.80
N ALA A 63 -2.43 4.44 -11.09
CA ALA A 63 -2.88 4.19 -12.46
C ALA A 63 -4.20 4.90 -12.80
N ILE A 64 -5.00 5.30 -11.80
CA ILE A 64 -6.25 6.02 -12.04
C ILE A 64 -6.01 7.36 -12.74
N ARG A 65 -6.91 7.73 -13.65
CA ARG A 65 -6.90 9.02 -14.33
C ARG A 65 -7.41 10.13 -13.40
N PRO A 66 -6.96 11.38 -13.56
CA PRO A 66 -7.43 12.50 -12.73
C PRO A 66 -8.96 12.65 -12.70
N SER A 67 -9.63 12.56 -13.87
CA SER A 67 -11.09 12.68 -13.97
C SER A 67 -11.86 11.57 -13.25
N ASP A 68 -11.28 10.37 -13.24
CA ASP A 68 -11.88 9.19 -12.64
C ASP A 68 -11.73 9.27 -11.12
N TRP A 69 -10.58 9.74 -10.63
CA TRP A 69 -10.34 9.97 -9.21
C TRP A 69 -11.39 10.92 -8.61
N ASP A 70 -11.56 12.11 -9.18
CA ASP A 70 -12.51 13.10 -8.67
C ASP A 70 -13.95 12.55 -8.65
N THR A 71 -14.29 11.79 -9.70
CA THR A 71 -15.61 11.16 -9.83
C THR A 71 -15.82 10.09 -8.76
N PHE A 72 -14.86 9.20 -8.56
CA PHE A 72 -14.97 8.08 -7.65
C PHE A 72 -14.90 8.54 -6.20
N ALA A 73 -14.01 9.48 -5.88
CA ALA A 73 -13.92 10.10 -4.56
C ALA A 73 -15.23 10.79 -4.18
N ARG A 74 -15.87 11.50 -5.13
CA ARG A 74 -17.23 12.05 -4.92
C ARG A 74 -18.25 10.96 -4.63
N PHE A 75 -18.32 9.89 -5.44
CA PHE A 75 -19.28 8.80 -5.18
C PHE A 75 -19.10 8.20 -3.80
N VAL A 76 -17.85 7.97 -3.37
CA VAL A 76 -17.58 7.43 -2.04
C VAL A 76 -18.02 8.40 -0.95
N ARG A 77 -17.71 9.70 -1.05
CA ARG A 77 -18.16 10.73 -0.09
C ARG A 77 -19.69 10.78 0.00
N ASP A 78 -20.38 10.83 -1.13
CA ASP A 78 -21.83 10.97 -1.20
C ASP A 78 -22.56 9.72 -0.70
N SER A 79 -21.96 8.54 -0.86
CA SER A 79 -22.53 7.27 -0.38
C SER A 79 -22.52 7.13 1.14
N GLY A 80 -21.63 7.85 1.83
CA GLY A 80 -21.44 7.74 3.28
C GLY A 80 -20.81 6.42 3.77
N VAL A 81 -20.55 5.45 2.89
CA VAL A 81 -20.06 4.11 3.31
C VAL A 81 -18.67 4.16 3.95
N ALA A 82 -17.84 5.13 3.54
CA ALA A 82 -16.50 5.32 4.09
C ALA A 82 -16.47 6.13 5.40
N SER A 83 -17.63 6.55 5.94
CA SER A 83 -17.70 7.29 7.22
C SER A 83 -17.19 6.49 8.42
N SER A 84 -17.17 5.16 8.32
CA SER A 84 -16.62 4.26 9.33
C SER A 84 -15.09 4.07 9.22
N LEU A 85 -14.46 4.64 8.18
CA LEU A 85 -13.04 4.46 7.86
C LEU A 85 -12.27 5.77 8.07
N LEU A 86 -12.06 6.14 9.34
CA LEU A 86 -11.50 7.46 9.71
C LEU A 86 -10.12 7.73 9.10
N ASP A 87 -9.29 6.70 8.93
CA ASP A 87 -7.94 6.85 8.36
C ASP A 87 -7.93 7.13 6.86
N VAL A 88 -9.02 6.76 6.17
CA VAL A 88 -9.13 6.84 4.71
C VAL A 88 -10.02 7.99 4.26
N GLN A 89 -10.95 8.43 5.11
CA GLN A 89 -11.85 9.53 4.78
C GLN A 89 -11.12 10.79 4.26
N PRO A 90 -10.01 11.26 4.89
CA PRO A 90 -9.30 12.44 4.41
C PRO A 90 -8.71 12.28 3.00
N LEU A 91 -8.45 11.04 2.56
CA LEU A 91 -7.88 10.78 1.24
C LEU A 91 -8.86 11.16 0.13
N PHE A 92 -10.18 11.06 0.35
CA PHE A 92 -11.18 11.44 -0.65
C PHE A 92 -11.34 12.95 -0.86
N ASP A 93 -10.72 13.76 -0.01
CA ASP A 93 -10.70 15.21 -0.15
C ASP A 93 -9.46 15.72 -0.91
N LEU A 94 -8.50 14.83 -1.17
CA LEU A 94 -7.29 15.15 -1.92
C LEU A 94 -7.56 15.14 -3.42
N THR A 95 -6.88 16.04 -4.13
CA THR A 95 -6.79 16.03 -5.59
C THR A 95 -5.94 14.86 -6.08
N HIS A 96 -6.10 14.48 -7.35
CA HIS A 96 -5.26 13.45 -7.97
C HIS A 96 -3.76 13.77 -7.85
N SER A 97 -3.36 15.03 -8.00
CA SER A 97 -1.97 15.45 -7.83
C SER A 97 -1.45 15.29 -6.41
N GLU A 98 -2.31 15.50 -5.40
CA GLU A 98 -1.93 15.28 -4.00
C GLU A 98 -1.78 13.79 -3.72
N ILE A 99 -2.68 12.94 -4.25
CA ILE A 99 -2.55 11.48 -4.17
C ILE A 99 -1.25 10.99 -4.80
N LEU A 100 -0.86 11.52 -5.97
CA LEU A 100 0.42 11.18 -6.62
C LEU A 100 1.65 11.51 -5.78
N ALA A 101 1.55 12.51 -4.89
CA ALA A 101 2.64 12.93 -4.02
C ALA A 101 2.69 12.13 -2.71
N LEU A 102 1.67 11.34 -2.39
CA LEU A 102 1.64 10.55 -1.17
C LEU A 102 2.62 9.38 -1.23
N PRO A 103 3.23 9.02 -0.09
CA PRO A 103 4.08 7.85 -0.01
C PRO A 103 3.31 6.56 -0.28
N ASN A 104 4.00 5.56 -0.81
CA ASN A 104 3.46 4.24 -1.11
C ASN A 104 3.31 3.40 0.16
N ARG A 105 2.51 2.34 0.05
CA ARG A 105 2.44 1.28 1.07
C ARG A 105 3.45 0.20 0.76
N LEU A 106 3.93 -0.47 1.81
CA LEU A 106 4.80 -1.63 1.70
C LEU A 106 4.05 -2.89 2.13
N TYR A 107 3.99 -3.87 1.23
CA TYR A 107 3.43 -5.19 1.48
C TYR A 107 4.61 -6.14 1.69
N GLY A 108 4.87 -6.49 2.94
CA GLY A 108 5.98 -7.36 3.33
C GLY A 108 5.62 -8.84 3.47
N GLY A 109 4.35 -9.22 3.30
CA GLY A 109 3.84 -10.53 3.73
C GLY A 109 4.11 -11.73 2.83
N ILE A 110 4.38 -11.52 1.54
CA ILE A 110 4.32 -12.63 0.57
C ILE A 110 5.69 -13.24 0.27
N GLY A 111 6.80 -12.60 0.65
CA GLY A 111 8.14 -13.10 0.37
C GLY A 111 9.05 -13.34 1.57
N CYS A 112 8.80 -12.71 2.72
CA CYS A 112 9.72 -12.82 3.86
C CYS A 112 9.48 -14.07 4.74
N ALA A 113 8.29 -14.67 4.71
CA ALA A 113 7.90 -15.70 5.68
C ALA A 113 7.28 -16.98 5.08
N VAL A 114 7.29 -17.14 3.75
CA VAL A 114 6.58 -18.24 3.08
C VAL A 114 7.54 -19.12 2.27
N ASP A 115 7.71 -20.36 2.72
CA ASP A 115 8.14 -21.55 1.97
C ASP A 115 9.27 -21.37 0.92
N ASP A 116 10.52 -21.22 1.37
CA ASP A 116 11.74 -21.23 0.52
C ASP A 116 11.75 -20.21 -0.66
N LEU A 117 10.82 -19.24 -0.66
CA LEU A 117 10.78 -18.19 -1.67
C LEU A 117 11.80 -17.09 -1.33
N PRO A 118 12.42 -16.47 -2.35
CA PRO A 118 13.26 -15.30 -2.11
C PRO A 118 12.41 -14.16 -1.54
N PRO A 119 12.97 -13.33 -0.65
CA PRO A 119 12.26 -12.17 -0.14
C PRO A 119 11.94 -11.17 -1.25
N VAL A 120 10.70 -10.68 -1.24
CA VAL A 120 10.17 -9.74 -2.22
C VAL A 120 9.37 -8.67 -1.49
N PHE A 121 9.55 -7.42 -1.90
CA PHE A 121 8.72 -6.30 -1.51
C PHE A 121 7.79 -5.89 -2.65
N TYR A 122 6.50 -5.81 -2.34
CA TYR A 122 5.51 -5.20 -3.22
C TYR A 122 5.12 -3.85 -2.65
N THR A 123 5.09 -2.81 -3.46
CA THR A 123 4.55 -1.52 -3.06
C THR A 123 3.29 -1.21 -3.83
N SER A 124 2.34 -0.52 -3.20
CA SER A 124 1.18 0.00 -3.90
C SER A 124 0.93 1.46 -3.51
N PRO A 125 0.28 2.25 -4.37
CA PRO A 125 -0.12 3.58 -4.01
C PRO A 125 -1.06 3.54 -2.80
N ILE A 126 -1.01 4.57 -1.96
CA ILE A 126 -1.91 4.65 -0.81
C ILE A 126 -3.37 4.67 -1.24
N ALA A 127 -3.67 5.37 -2.34
CA ALA A 127 -4.98 5.45 -2.96
C ALA A 127 -4.89 5.28 -4.47
N ASP A 128 -5.55 4.25 -5.00
CA ASP A 128 -5.68 4.01 -6.43
C ASP A 128 -6.83 3.03 -6.69
N PHE A 129 -7.75 3.41 -7.60
CA PHE A 129 -8.85 2.54 -8.01
C PHE A 129 -8.47 1.86 -9.33
N LEU A 130 -8.45 0.53 -9.30
CA LEU A 130 -8.13 -0.31 -10.45
C LEU A 130 -9.37 -1.04 -10.93
N PRO A 131 -9.48 -1.37 -12.23
CA PRO A 131 -10.56 -2.24 -12.71
C PRO A 131 -10.63 -3.55 -11.90
N ASP A 132 -11.82 -3.90 -11.46
CA ASP A 132 -12.10 -5.19 -10.83
C ASP A 132 -12.50 -6.20 -11.90
N ASN A 133 -11.68 -7.23 -12.10
CA ASN A 133 -11.92 -8.27 -13.10
C ASN A 133 -12.82 -9.41 -12.57
N HIS A 134 -13.11 -9.44 -11.26
CA HIS A 134 -13.94 -10.45 -10.61
C HIS A 134 -15.39 -10.01 -10.49
N ARG A 135 -15.62 -8.75 -10.13
CA ARG A 135 -16.95 -8.13 -10.25
C ARG A 135 -17.18 -7.84 -11.73
N ARG A 136 -18.45 -7.91 -12.18
CA ARG A 136 -18.85 -7.74 -13.58
C ARG A 136 -18.18 -6.50 -14.22
N ALA A 137 -18.14 -6.43 -15.55
CA ALA A 137 -17.55 -5.28 -16.24
C ALA A 137 -18.08 -3.93 -15.70
N GLY A 138 -17.18 -2.96 -15.51
CA GLY A 138 -17.49 -1.62 -15.06
C GLY A 138 -17.38 -1.37 -13.55
N TRP A 139 -16.81 -2.30 -12.79
CA TRP A 139 -16.45 -2.06 -11.39
C TRP A 139 -14.96 -1.70 -11.25
N PHE A 140 -14.68 -0.79 -10.32
CA PHE A 140 -13.34 -0.41 -9.91
C PHE A 140 -13.19 -0.67 -8.41
N ARG A 141 -11.98 -1.05 -8.00
CA ARG A 141 -11.64 -1.45 -6.64
C ARG A 141 -10.42 -0.69 -6.16
N TRP A 142 -10.51 -0.17 -4.94
CA TRP A 142 -9.35 0.24 -4.16
C TRP A 142 -9.27 -0.60 -2.89
N ALA A 143 -8.15 -1.28 -2.69
CA ALA A 143 -7.87 -2.04 -1.48
C ALA A 143 -6.96 -1.25 -0.53
N PHE A 144 -7.25 -1.29 0.77
CA PHE A 144 -6.39 -0.70 1.77
C PHE A 144 -6.41 -1.42 3.11
N SER A 145 -5.31 -1.29 3.86
CA SER A 145 -5.22 -1.74 5.25
C SER A 145 -5.51 -0.63 6.24
N SER A 146 -6.13 -1.01 7.35
CA SER A 146 -6.16 -0.27 8.60
C SER A 146 -5.55 -1.13 9.71
N ALA A 147 -5.37 -0.56 10.90
CA ALA A 147 -4.74 -1.24 12.03
C ALA A 147 -5.46 -2.53 12.45
N GLY A 148 -4.71 -3.51 12.97
CA GLY A 148 -5.26 -4.78 13.45
C GLY A 148 -5.53 -5.78 12.33
N TYR A 149 -4.69 -5.78 11.29
CA TYR A 149 -4.71 -6.61 10.09
C TYR A 149 -6.01 -6.55 9.30
N MET A 150 -6.69 -5.41 9.36
CA MET A 150 -7.95 -5.18 8.67
C MET A 150 -7.69 -4.74 7.24
N MET A 151 -8.11 -5.56 6.28
CA MET A 151 -8.17 -5.22 4.87
C MET A 151 -9.57 -4.73 4.54
N HIS A 152 -9.64 -3.57 3.90
CA HIS A 152 -10.84 -3.00 3.34
C HIS A 152 -10.74 -2.94 1.82
N GLN A 153 -11.88 -3.10 1.16
CA GLN A 153 -12.00 -2.97 -0.29
C GLN A 153 -13.19 -2.07 -0.59
N ILE A 154 -12.92 -0.92 -1.18
CA ILE A 154 -13.95 -0.01 -1.67
C ILE A 154 -14.15 -0.29 -3.14
N TYR A 155 -15.39 -0.53 -3.52
CA TYR A 155 -15.79 -0.79 -4.89
C TYR A 155 -16.67 0.34 -5.39
N VAL A 156 -16.41 0.81 -6.61
CA VAL A 156 -17.17 1.86 -7.27
C VAL A 156 -17.62 1.37 -8.64
N ASN A 157 -18.91 1.50 -8.93
CA ASN A 157 -19.45 1.30 -10.26
C ASN A 157 -19.87 2.66 -10.85
N PRO A 158 -19.04 3.30 -11.68
CA PRO A 158 -19.34 4.64 -12.19
C PRO A 158 -20.57 4.71 -13.10
N SER A 159 -21.01 3.59 -13.69
CA SER A 159 -22.20 3.58 -14.55
C SER A 159 -23.51 3.67 -13.76
N THR A 160 -23.50 3.25 -12.48
CA THR A 160 -24.67 3.24 -11.62
C THR A 160 -24.55 4.18 -10.42
N GLY A 161 -23.34 4.68 -10.14
CA GLY A 161 -23.02 5.45 -8.93
C GLY A 161 -22.98 4.59 -7.65
N THR A 162 -23.05 3.26 -7.79
CA THR A 162 -23.05 2.36 -6.63
C THR A 162 -21.67 2.30 -6.00
N VAL A 163 -21.62 2.36 -4.67
CA VAL A 163 -20.41 2.18 -3.87
C VAL A 163 -20.64 1.09 -2.83
N ASP A 164 -19.74 0.11 -2.79
CA ASP A 164 -19.74 -0.94 -1.77
C ASP A 164 -18.44 -0.91 -0.98
N ILE A 165 -18.50 -1.39 0.24
CA ILE A 165 -17.33 -1.68 1.06
C ILE A 165 -17.37 -3.12 1.54
N GLU A 166 -16.25 -3.81 1.40
CA GLU A 166 -15.99 -5.09 2.05
C GLU A 166 -14.83 -4.93 3.03
N SER A 167 -14.91 -5.62 4.16
CA SER A 167 -13.85 -5.61 5.17
C SER A 167 -13.60 -7.04 5.63
N GLY A 168 -12.33 -7.37 5.83
CA GLY A 168 -11.92 -8.69 6.29
C GLY A 168 -10.57 -8.65 6.98
N HIS A 169 -10.34 -9.59 7.87
CA HIS A 169 -9.07 -9.74 8.55
C HIS A 169 -8.11 -10.55 7.66
N VAL A 170 -6.94 -10.00 7.34
CA VAL A 170 -5.92 -10.67 6.53
C VAL A 170 -4.58 -10.48 7.20
N GLU A 171 -4.28 -11.38 8.14
CA GLU A 171 -3.02 -11.37 8.88
C GLU A 171 -1.82 -11.37 7.92
N TYR A 172 -0.79 -10.62 8.31
CA TYR A 172 0.50 -10.54 7.63
C TYR A 172 0.46 -9.99 6.19
N HIS A 173 -0.68 -9.56 5.65
CA HIS A 173 -0.75 -9.04 4.28
C HIS A 173 0.00 -7.71 4.11
N TYR A 174 0.17 -6.95 5.20
CA TYR A 174 0.86 -5.67 5.24
C TYR A 174 1.83 -5.60 6.42
N LEU A 175 2.91 -4.85 6.25
CA LEU A 175 3.71 -4.39 7.39
C LEU A 175 2.94 -3.24 8.03
N GLU A 176 2.18 -3.53 9.08
CA GLU A 176 1.47 -2.50 9.83
C GLU A 176 2.46 -1.54 10.49
N ASN A 177 2.13 -0.24 10.49
CA ASN A 177 2.76 0.68 11.41
C ASN A 177 2.30 0.32 12.84
N PRO A 178 3.18 -0.12 13.76
CA PRO A 178 2.80 -0.70 15.04
C PRO A 178 2.33 0.35 16.07
N ARG A 179 1.85 1.52 15.62
CA ARG A 179 1.40 2.59 16.52
C ARG A 179 0.14 3.29 16.01
N VAL A 180 -1.00 2.67 16.28
CA VAL A 180 -2.19 3.37 16.80
C VAL A 180 -2.70 2.57 18.00
N THR A 181 -2.14 2.87 19.18
CA THR A 181 -2.73 2.58 20.50
C THR A 181 -2.67 3.84 21.31
#